data_AF-A0A5N1L016-F1
#
_entry.id   AF-A0A5N1L016-F1
#
_cell.length_a   1.000
_cell.length_b   1.000
_cell.length_c   1.000
_cell.angle_alpha   90.00
_cell.angle_beta   90.00
_cell.angle_gamma   90.00
#
_symmetry.space_group_name_H-M   'P 1'
#
loop_
_entity.id
_entity.type
_entity.pdbx_description
1 polymer ?
#
loop_
_entity_poly.entity_id
_entity_poly.type
_entity_poly.pdbx_seq_one_letter_code
_entity_poly.pdbx_strand_id
1 'polypeptide(L)'
;MLPSSDRATTEPLAALVAVFAITLGVALYASVVDEAFGTLDDDRNVATPTADAVEQRLSSTGVVWPGGIDGALSAVPANYHGNATITATTGERWSGGREPPSNADTETRTVSVRVGPGAVRRGTLTVRVWR
;
A
#
# COMPACT_ATOMS: atom_id res chain seq x y z
N MET A 1 -7.22 -64.30 10.93
CA MET A 1 -7.10 -63.31 12.02
C MET A 1 -7.41 -61.95 11.41
N LEU A 2 -8.48 -61.29 11.86
CA LEU A 2 -8.91 -59.97 11.38
C LEU A 2 -7.94 -58.91 11.90
N PRO A 3 -7.56 -57.89 11.10
CA PRO A 3 -6.82 -56.75 11.62
C PRO A 3 -7.73 -55.89 12.50
N SER A 4 -7.22 -55.57 13.68
CA SER A 4 -7.88 -54.75 14.70
C SER A 4 -8.08 -53.32 14.17
N SER A 5 -9.34 -52.90 14.04
CA SER A 5 -9.73 -51.61 13.46
C SER A 5 -9.94 -50.50 14.51
N ASP A 6 -9.24 -50.57 15.65
CA ASP A 6 -9.61 -49.84 16.88
C ASP A 6 -8.73 -48.61 17.18
N ARG A 7 -7.95 -48.12 16.19
CA ARG A 7 -7.04 -46.97 16.40
C ARG A 7 -7.08 -45.86 15.34
N ALA A 8 -7.93 -45.96 14.32
CA ALA A 8 -7.80 -45.09 13.16
C ALA A 8 -8.78 -43.90 13.11
N THR A 9 -9.76 -43.78 14.02
CA THR A 9 -10.81 -42.75 13.92
C THR A 9 -10.72 -41.65 14.98
N THR A 10 -10.12 -41.91 16.15
CA THR A 10 -9.95 -40.89 17.18
C THR A 10 -8.85 -39.89 16.82
N GLU A 11 -7.77 -40.36 16.19
CA GLU A 11 -6.65 -39.52 15.73
C GLU A 11 -7.08 -38.46 14.69
N PRO A 12 -7.84 -38.80 13.63
CA PRO A 12 -8.30 -37.79 12.68
C PRO A 12 -9.34 -36.83 13.27
N LEU A 13 -10.26 -37.30 14.13
CA LEU A 13 -11.27 -36.41 14.72
C LEU A 13 -10.63 -35.44 15.72
N ALA A 14 -9.73 -35.92 16.58
CA ALA A 14 -8.98 -35.06 17.50
C ALA A 14 -8.13 -34.03 16.75
N ALA A 15 -7.48 -34.44 15.65
CA ALA A 15 -6.74 -33.52 14.79
C ALA A 15 -7.65 -32.46 14.16
N LEU A 16 -8.83 -32.84 13.67
CA LEU A 16 -9.80 -31.88 13.11
C LEU A 16 -10.31 -30.89 14.16
N VAL A 17 -10.61 -31.36 15.37
CA VAL A 17 -11.02 -30.49 16.49
C VAL A 17 -9.90 -29.54 16.88
N ALA A 18 -8.65 -30.01 16.92
CA ALA A 18 -7.50 -29.16 17.21
C ALA A 18 -7.28 -28.09 16.14
N VAL A 19 -7.30 -28.47 14.86
CA VAL A 19 -7.19 -27.51 13.74
C VAL A 19 -8.33 -26.50 13.79
N PHE A 20 -9.56 -26.95 14.03
CA PHE A 20 -10.71 -26.08 14.17
C PHE A 20 -10.50 -25.07 15.32
N ALA A 21 -10.11 -25.53 16.50
CA ALA A 21 -9.83 -24.66 17.64
C ALA A 21 -8.71 -23.65 17.36
N ILE A 22 -7.64 -24.08 16.68
CA ILE A 22 -6.54 -23.20 16.27
C ILE A 22 -7.04 -22.16 15.26
N THR A 23 -7.80 -22.57 14.23
CA THR A 23 -8.32 -21.62 13.23
C THR A 23 -9.28 -20.61 13.85
N LEU A 24 -10.15 -21.04 14.78
CA LEU A 24 -11.00 -20.12 15.54
C LEU A 24 -10.20 -19.17 16.42
N GLY A 25 -9.19 -19.66 17.12
CA GLY A 25 -8.32 -18.84 17.95
C GLY A 25 -7.58 -17.79 17.13
N VAL A 26 -7.02 -18.19 15.98
CA VAL A 26 -6.34 -17.27 15.04
C VAL A 26 -7.33 -16.28 14.44
N ALA A 27 -8.54 -16.70 14.05
CA ALA A 27 -9.57 -15.81 13.52
C ALA A 27 -10.04 -14.77 14.55
N LEU A 28 -10.26 -15.18 15.80
CA LEU A 28 -10.62 -14.28 16.90
C LEU A 28 -9.47 -13.33 17.27
N TYR A 29 -8.24 -13.83 17.27
CA TYR A 29 -7.07 -12.99 17.47
C TYR A 29 -6.96 -11.94 16.36
N ALA A 30 -7.08 -12.37 15.11
CA ALA A 30 -7.07 -11.49 13.96
C ALA A 30 -8.17 -10.44 14.02
N SER A 31 -9.40 -10.78 14.47
CA SER A 31 -10.48 -9.79 14.61
C SER A 31 -10.21 -8.77 15.71
N VAL A 32 -9.64 -9.15 16.85
CA VAL A 32 -9.26 -8.21 17.92
C VAL A 32 -8.14 -7.28 17.45
N VAL A 33 -7.16 -7.82 16.72
CA VAL A 33 -6.10 -7.04 16.07
C VAL A 33 -6.71 -6.08 15.05
N ASP A 34 -7.62 -6.55 14.20
CA ASP A 34 -8.31 -5.74 13.19
C ASP A 34 -9.20 -4.67 13.83
N GLU A 35 -9.84 -4.91 14.96
CA GLU A 35 -10.62 -3.89 15.68
C GLU A 35 -9.70 -2.84 16.33
N ALA A 36 -8.55 -3.28 16.88
CA ALA A 36 -7.57 -2.39 17.49
C ALA A 36 -6.86 -1.47 16.46
N PHE A 37 -6.59 -1.97 15.24
CA PHE A 37 -5.88 -1.24 14.20
C PHE A 37 -6.80 -0.68 13.09
N GLY A 38 -7.97 -1.26 12.87
CA GLY A 38 -8.92 -0.87 11.82
C GLY A 38 -9.54 0.51 12.03
N THR A 39 -9.58 0.99 13.28
CA THR A 39 -9.98 2.38 13.58
C THR A 39 -8.91 3.42 13.16
N LEU A 40 -7.71 2.98 12.81
CA LEU A 40 -6.59 3.83 12.45
C LEU A 40 -6.27 3.81 10.93
N ASP A 41 -6.58 2.75 10.18
CA ASP A 41 -5.84 2.46 8.93
C ASP A 41 -6.63 2.25 7.63
N ASP A 42 -7.97 2.21 7.62
CA ASP A 42 -8.71 1.85 6.38
C ASP A 42 -8.50 2.86 5.23
N ASP A 43 -8.31 4.16 5.55
CA ASP A 43 -7.95 5.18 4.56
C ASP A 43 -6.43 5.21 4.26
N ARG A 44 -5.56 4.99 5.28
CA ARG A 44 -4.08 5.01 5.16
C ARG A 44 -3.50 3.84 4.36
N ASN A 45 -4.21 2.72 4.35
CA ASN A 45 -3.79 1.50 3.66
C ASN A 45 -3.89 1.62 2.13
N VAL A 46 -4.59 2.63 1.59
CA VAL A 46 -4.71 2.81 0.13
C VAL A 46 -3.67 3.79 -0.41
N ALA A 47 -3.32 4.86 0.34
CA ALA A 47 -2.35 5.82 -0.15
C ALA A 47 -0.93 5.24 -0.19
N THR A 48 -0.53 4.41 0.78
CA THR A 48 0.81 3.79 0.79
C THR A 48 1.08 2.93 -0.47
N PRO A 49 0.25 1.93 -0.82
CA PRO A 49 0.46 1.14 -2.03
C PRO A 49 0.24 1.94 -3.32
N THR A 50 -0.63 2.95 -3.30
CA THR A 50 -0.81 3.85 -4.45
C THR A 50 0.42 4.73 -4.65
N ALA A 51 1.00 5.27 -3.58
CA ALA A 51 2.22 6.05 -3.60
C ALA A 51 3.41 5.21 -4.09
N ASP A 52 3.54 3.97 -3.61
CA ASP A 52 4.57 3.05 -4.08
C ASP A 52 4.42 2.74 -5.59
N ALA A 53 3.18 2.52 -6.07
CA ALA A 53 2.92 2.27 -7.49
C ALA A 53 3.14 3.50 -8.39
N VAL A 54 2.87 4.70 -7.87
CA VAL A 54 3.13 5.98 -8.54
C VAL A 54 4.63 6.26 -8.58
N GLU A 55 5.35 6.02 -7.48
CA GLU A 55 6.80 6.16 -7.39
C GLU A 55 7.51 5.17 -8.32
N GLN A 56 7.07 3.92 -8.40
CA GLN A 56 7.64 2.92 -9.32
C GLN A 56 7.49 3.31 -10.80
N ARG A 57 6.39 3.99 -11.16
CA ARG A 57 6.19 4.49 -12.54
C ARG A 57 6.94 5.78 -12.80
N LEU A 58 7.08 6.64 -11.79
CA LEU A 58 7.81 7.90 -11.88
C LEU A 58 9.32 7.72 -11.88
N SER A 59 9.80 6.69 -11.20
CA SER A 59 11.22 6.39 -11.08
C SER A 59 11.69 5.56 -12.26
N SER A 60 12.56 6.14 -13.08
CA SER A 60 13.40 5.35 -13.97
C SER A 60 14.78 5.26 -13.30
N THR A 61 15.19 4.06 -12.92
CA THR A 61 16.50 3.80 -12.26
C THR A 61 16.72 4.58 -10.94
N GLY A 62 15.67 4.78 -10.15
CA GLY A 62 15.74 5.49 -8.85
C GLY A 62 15.72 7.02 -8.93
N VAL A 63 15.47 7.58 -10.13
CA VAL A 63 15.33 9.02 -10.35
C VAL A 63 13.93 9.33 -10.87
N VAL A 64 13.23 10.23 -10.18
CA VAL A 64 11.87 10.69 -10.49
C VAL A 64 11.91 11.72 -11.63
N TRP A 65 11.16 11.48 -12.70
CA TRP A 65 11.01 12.41 -13.82
C TRP A 65 9.67 13.19 -13.73
N PRO A 66 9.70 14.52 -13.54
CA PRO A 66 8.48 15.31 -13.37
C PRO A 66 7.56 15.35 -14.59
N GLY A 67 8.12 15.19 -15.80
CA GLY A 67 7.32 15.19 -17.04
C GLY A 67 6.41 13.98 -17.22
N GLY A 68 6.51 12.97 -16.34
CA GLY A 68 5.71 11.74 -16.37
C GLY A 68 4.57 11.69 -15.34
N ILE A 69 4.31 12.77 -14.59
CA ILE A 69 3.32 12.78 -13.49
C ILE A 69 1.94 12.30 -13.97
N ASP A 70 1.44 12.81 -15.09
CA ASP A 70 0.10 12.44 -15.58
C ASP A 70 0.01 10.96 -15.98
N GLY A 71 1.08 10.41 -16.55
CA GLY A 71 1.19 8.98 -16.85
C GLY A 71 1.24 8.11 -15.59
N ALA A 72 1.93 8.57 -14.55
CA ALA A 72 2.03 7.85 -13.29
C ALA A 72 0.71 7.81 -12.52
N LEU A 73 -0.13 8.84 -12.63
CA LEU A 73 -1.46 8.88 -12.02
C LEU A 73 -2.43 7.85 -12.62
N SER A 74 -2.10 7.24 -13.76
CA SER A 74 -2.84 6.06 -14.26
C SER A 74 -2.68 4.83 -13.36
N ALA A 75 -1.77 4.87 -12.38
CA ALA A 75 -1.64 3.86 -11.32
C ALA A 75 -2.76 3.92 -10.27
N VAL A 76 -3.45 5.06 -10.18
CA VAL A 76 -4.50 5.29 -9.19
C VAL A 76 -5.70 4.39 -9.54
N PRO A 77 -6.29 3.65 -8.57
CA PRO A 77 -7.45 2.82 -8.83
C PRO A 77 -8.62 3.64 -9.40
N ALA A 78 -9.43 3.06 -10.28
CA ALA A 78 -10.46 3.79 -11.03
C ALA A 78 -11.54 4.47 -10.16
N ASN A 79 -11.73 4.00 -8.92
CA ASN A 79 -12.65 4.55 -7.93
C ASN A 79 -11.99 5.54 -6.96
N TYR A 80 -10.75 5.97 -7.25
CA TYR A 80 -10.01 6.95 -6.48
C TYR A 80 -9.51 8.07 -7.39
N HIS A 81 -9.30 9.22 -6.79
CA HIS A 81 -8.64 10.38 -7.35
C HIS A 81 -7.25 10.51 -6.74
N GLY A 82 -6.28 10.87 -7.57
CA GLY A 82 -4.90 11.07 -7.13
C GLY A 82 -4.37 12.43 -7.54
N ASN A 83 -3.49 12.96 -6.71
CA ASN A 83 -2.63 14.10 -6.97
C ASN A 83 -1.20 13.70 -6.63
N ALA A 84 -0.28 14.00 -7.53
CA ALA A 84 1.14 13.83 -7.25
C ALA A 84 1.83 15.19 -7.40
N THR A 85 2.56 15.57 -6.36
CA THR A 85 3.30 16.81 -6.28
C THR A 85 4.75 16.49 -6.01
N ILE A 86 5.64 16.96 -6.87
CA ILE A 86 7.09 16.88 -6.70
C ILE A 86 7.60 18.29 -6.39
N THR A 87 8.37 18.42 -5.31
CA THR A 87 9.07 19.67 -4.98
C THR A 87 10.57 19.39 -4.89
N ALA A 88 11.37 20.02 -5.74
CA ALA A 88 12.82 19.96 -5.65
C ALA A 88 13.32 20.96 -4.59
N THR A 89 14.46 20.66 -3.95
CA THR A 89 15.10 21.60 -3.01
C THR A 89 15.58 22.89 -3.69
N THR A 90 15.68 22.91 -5.02
CA THR A 90 15.96 24.10 -5.82
C THR A 90 14.78 25.09 -5.88
N GLY A 91 13.61 24.71 -5.38
CA GLY A 91 12.38 25.53 -5.37
C GLY A 91 11.43 25.23 -6.52
N GLU A 92 11.82 24.37 -7.46
CA GLU A 92 10.95 23.94 -8.55
C GLU A 92 9.87 22.98 -8.04
N ARG A 93 8.63 23.19 -8.50
CA ARG A 93 7.46 22.40 -8.12
C ARG A 93 6.70 21.96 -9.36
N TRP A 94 6.38 20.68 -9.41
CA TRP A 94 5.54 20.09 -10.44
C TRP A 94 4.39 19.36 -9.76
N SER A 95 3.17 19.59 -10.23
CA SER A 95 1.99 18.89 -9.75
C SER A 95 1.15 18.42 -10.91
N GLY A 96 0.53 17.26 -10.77
CA GLY A 96 -0.46 16.75 -11.71
C GLY A 96 -1.58 16.03 -10.99
N GLY A 97 -2.67 15.79 -11.72
CA GLY A 97 -3.90 15.24 -11.18
C GLY A 97 -4.88 16.30 -10.69
N ARG A 98 -5.95 15.84 -10.03
CA ARG A 98 -7.01 16.72 -9.53
C ARG A 98 -6.54 17.49 -8.28
N GLU A 99 -7.19 18.61 -7.97
CA GLU A 99 -6.92 19.34 -6.73
C GLU A 99 -7.39 18.50 -5.54
N PRO A 100 -6.51 18.19 -4.57
CA PRO A 100 -6.84 17.34 -3.44
C PRO A 100 -7.72 18.10 -2.43
N PRO A 101 -8.79 17.48 -1.90
CA PRO A 101 -9.54 18.02 -0.77
C PRO A 101 -8.69 17.99 0.52
N SER A 102 -9.08 18.75 1.53
CA SER A 102 -8.31 18.89 2.79
C SER A 102 -8.20 17.60 3.61
N ASN A 103 -9.08 16.64 3.37
CA ASN A 103 -9.10 15.32 3.98
C ASN A 103 -8.46 14.24 3.11
N ALA A 104 -7.76 14.61 2.03
CA ALA A 104 -7.06 13.63 1.19
C ALA A 104 -5.94 12.97 1.98
N ASP A 105 -5.86 11.65 1.88
CA ASP A 105 -4.75 10.92 2.46
C ASP A 105 -3.45 11.29 1.76
N THR A 106 -2.40 11.54 2.52
CA THR A 106 -1.18 12.20 2.07
C THR A 106 0.04 11.43 2.50
N GLU A 107 0.78 10.90 1.54
CA GLU A 107 2.09 10.28 1.77
C GLU A 107 3.20 11.16 1.21
N THR A 108 4.29 11.29 1.96
CA THR A 108 5.43 12.13 1.59
C THR A 108 6.73 11.35 1.65
N ARG A 109 7.44 11.26 0.53
CA ARG A 109 8.73 10.56 0.42
C ARG A 109 9.84 11.46 -0.10
N THR A 110 11.06 11.20 0.37
CA THR A 110 12.27 11.85 -0.16
C THR A 110 12.71 11.13 -1.43
N VAL A 111 12.84 11.85 -2.53
CA VAL A 111 13.21 11.29 -3.84
C VAL A 111 14.33 12.08 -4.51
N SER A 112 15.01 11.43 -5.45
CA SER A 112 15.93 12.10 -6.37
C SER A 112 15.15 12.59 -7.58
N VAL A 113 15.02 13.90 -7.74
CA VAL A 113 14.26 14.55 -8.82
C VAL A 113 15.22 14.98 -9.92
N ARG A 114 14.88 14.64 -11.17
CA ARG A 114 15.61 15.17 -12.32
C ARG A 114 15.01 16.51 -12.75
N VAL A 115 15.77 17.58 -12.54
CA VAL A 115 15.38 18.97 -12.85
C VAL A 115 15.83 19.41 -14.25
N GLY A 116 16.67 18.62 -14.93
CA GLY A 116 17.12 18.88 -16.28
C GLY A 116 17.92 17.73 -16.90
N PRO A 117 18.44 17.88 -18.13
CA PRO A 117 19.32 16.90 -18.76
C PRO A 117 20.58 16.70 -17.92
N GLY A 118 20.75 15.52 -17.29
CA GLY A 118 21.89 15.22 -16.41
C GLY A 118 21.88 15.92 -15.04
N ALA A 119 20.87 16.74 -14.73
CA ALA A 119 20.78 17.45 -13.47
C ALA A 119 19.80 16.73 -12.52
N VAL A 120 20.34 16.08 -11.49
CA VAL A 120 19.55 15.42 -10.43
C VAL A 120 19.74 16.18 -9.12
N ARG A 121 18.64 16.36 -8.39
CA ARG A 121 18.59 17.05 -7.10
C ARG A 121 17.74 16.27 -6.12
N ARG A 122 18.00 16.46 -4.83
CA ARG A 122 17.09 15.95 -3.80
C ARG A 122 15.78 16.74 -3.87
N GLY A 123 14.68 16.04 -3.64
CA GLY A 123 13.36 16.63 -3.54
C GLY A 123 12.43 15.76 -2.72
N THR A 124 11.18 16.17 -2.69
CA THR A 124 10.10 15.55 -1.96
C THR A 124 8.98 15.24 -2.94
N LEU A 125 8.54 13.99 -2.95
CA LEU A 125 7.33 13.54 -3.63
C LEU A 125 6.23 13.44 -2.59
N THR A 126 5.17 14.23 -2.77
CA THR A 126 3.94 14.15 -2.00
C THR A 126 2.86 13.57 -2.90
N VAL A 127 2.34 12.40 -2.53
CA VAL A 127 1.22 11.75 -3.22
C VAL A 127 0.00 11.90 -2.33
N ARG A 128 -1.11 12.36 -2.91
CA ARG A 128 -2.39 12.48 -2.24
C ARG A 128 -3.43 11.65 -2.95
N VAL A 129 -4.22 10.89 -2.20
CA VAL A 129 -5.23 9.99 -2.73
C VAL A 129 -6.53 10.17 -1.95
N TRP A 130 -7.66 10.19 -2.66
CA TRP A 130 -9.00 10.32 -2.06
C TRP A 130 -10.04 9.65 -2.95
N ARG A 131 -11.26 9.44 -2.42
CA ARG A 131 -12.40 8.91 -3.18
C ARG A 131 -13.32 10.04 -3.64
#